data_AF-A0A843DIZ7-F1
#
_entry.id   AF-A0A843DIZ7-F1
#
_cell.length_a   1.000
_cell.length_b   1.000
_cell.length_c   1.000
_cell.angle_alpha   90.00
_cell.angle_beta   90.00
_cell.angle_gamma   90.00
#
_symmetry.space_group_name_H-M   'P 1'
#
loop_
_entity.id
_entity.type
_entity.pdbx_description
1 polymer ?
#
loop_
_entity_poly.entity_id
_entity_poly.type
_entity_poly.pdbx_seq_one_letter_code
_entity_poly.pdbx_strand_id
1 'polypeptide(L)'
;MYLLLISAAVILYLFLIRPSGKRRKEAREFCRNSFAHRGLYGAGLENTLASFENASTPGYGLELDVRLTRDGEVLVFHDETLLRAAGRADKIADLS
;
A
#
# COMPACT_ATOMS: atom_id res chain seq x y z
N MET A 1 22.41 40.25 1.15
CA MET A 1 23.22 39.06 1.50
C MET A 1 22.38 37.96 2.14
N TYR A 2 21.71 38.19 3.27
CA TYR A 2 20.87 37.16 3.92
C TYR A 2 19.70 36.64 3.07
N LEU A 3 18.98 37.51 2.36
CA LEU A 3 17.90 37.06 1.47
C LEU A 3 18.39 36.12 0.36
N LEU A 4 19.58 36.37 -0.20
CA LEU A 4 20.18 35.49 -1.21
C LEU A 4 20.59 34.13 -0.62
N LEU A 5 21.14 34.13 0.60
CA LEU A 5 21.50 32.90 1.31
C LEU A 5 20.27 32.06 1.65
N ILE A 6 19.19 32.70 2.11
CA ILE A 6 17.91 32.02 2.40
C ILE A 6 17.33 31.44 1.12
N SER A 7 17.27 32.21 0.04
CA SER A 7 16.77 31.72 -1.26
C SER A 7 17.60 30.53 -1.78
N ALA A 8 18.93 30.60 -1.68
CA ALA A 8 19.80 29.50 -2.08
C ALA A 8 19.58 28.24 -1.23
N ALA A 9 19.40 28.39 0.09
CA ALA A 9 19.11 27.28 0.99
C ALA A 9 17.74 26.62 0.67
N VAL A 10 16.71 27.42 0.37
CA VAL A 10 15.39 26.92 -0.04
C VAL A 10 15.48 26.15 -1.36
N ILE A 11 16.19 26.69 -2.36
CA ILE A 11 16.36 26.02 -3.66
C ILE A 11 17.09 24.68 -3.47
N LEU A 12 18.16 24.67 -2.68
CA LEU A 12 18.89 23.44 -2.37
C LEU A 12 18.01 22.43 -1.64
N TYR A 13 17.25 22.87 -0.63
CA TYR A 13 16.32 22.00 0.08
C TYR A 13 15.29 21.37 -0.87
N LEU A 14 14.64 22.19 -1.71
CA LEU A 14 13.67 21.71 -2.71
C LEU A 14 14.31 20.75 -3.72
N PHE A 15 15.57 20.96 -4.09
CA PHE A 15 16.32 20.05 -4.96
C PHE A 15 16.59 18.71 -4.26
N LEU A 16 16.97 18.72 -2.99
CA LEU A 16 17.27 17.51 -2.21
C LEU A 16 16.03 16.66 -1.92
N ILE A 17 14.87 17.27 -1.69
CA ILE A 17 13.60 16.54 -1.49
C ILE A 17 12.88 16.20 -2.81
N ARG A 18 13.42 16.63 -3.96
CA ARG A 18 12.80 16.37 -5.26
C ARG A 18 12.72 14.86 -5.50
N PRO A 19 11.53 14.30 -5.75
CA PRO A 19 11.40 12.89 -6.07
C PRO A 19 12.22 12.52 -7.32
N SER A 20 12.98 11.44 -7.22
CA SER A 20 13.76 10.89 -8.33
C SER A 20 12.86 10.64 -9.55
N GLY A 21 13.26 11.18 -10.71
CA GLY A 21 12.53 11.00 -11.96
C GLY A 21 12.66 9.59 -12.56
N LYS A 22 13.54 8.75 -12.03
CA LYS A 22 13.96 7.47 -12.63
C LYS A 22 12.80 6.54 -12.95
N ARG A 23 11.77 6.49 -12.09
CA ARG A 23 10.59 5.62 -12.22
C ARG A 23 9.32 6.35 -12.70
N ARG A 24 9.44 7.56 -13.25
CA ARG A 24 8.25 8.34 -13.69
C ARG A 24 7.45 7.64 -14.79
N LYS A 25 8.12 6.92 -15.70
CA LYS A 25 7.45 6.19 -16.78
C LYS A 25 6.65 5.01 -16.22
N GLU A 26 7.28 4.21 -15.37
CA GLU A 26 6.65 3.08 -14.65
C GLU A 26 5.47 3.56 -13.82
N ALA A 27 5.64 4.59 -12.98
CA ALA A 27 4.56 5.12 -12.15
C ALA A 27 3.37 5.63 -12.99
N ARG A 28 3.63 6.26 -14.15
CA ARG A 28 2.58 6.71 -15.07
C ARG A 28 1.77 5.58 -15.68
N GLU A 29 2.34 4.38 -15.79
CA GLU A 29 1.63 3.20 -16.27
C GLU A 29 0.64 2.73 -15.19
N PHE A 30 1.08 2.66 -13.94
CA PHE A 30 0.21 2.36 -12.80
C PHE A 30 -0.89 3.41 -12.61
N CYS A 31 -0.58 4.70 -12.69
CA CYS A 31 -1.58 5.77 -12.50
C CYS A 31 -2.69 5.83 -13.57
N ARG A 32 -2.63 5.01 -14.63
CA ARG A 32 -3.71 4.91 -15.64
C ARG A 32 -4.86 4.02 -15.18
N ASN A 33 -4.63 3.16 -14.19
CA ASN A 33 -5.63 2.22 -13.70
C ASN A 33 -6.09 2.63 -12.30
N SER A 34 -7.38 2.43 -12.04
CA SER A 34 -7.91 2.47 -10.68
C SER A 34 -7.63 1.15 -9.99
N PHE A 35 -7.19 1.20 -8.73
CA PHE A 35 -6.91 0.03 -7.91
C PHE A 35 -7.93 -0.06 -6.78
N ALA A 36 -8.51 -1.24 -6.59
CA ALA A 36 -9.37 -1.54 -5.47
C ALA A 36 -8.50 -1.82 -4.23
N HIS A 37 -8.52 -0.89 -3.28
CA HIS A 37 -7.80 -0.99 -2.01
C HIS A 37 -8.34 -2.18 -1.20
N ARG A 38 -7.51 -3.22 -1.05
CA ARG A 38 -7.83 -4.51 -0.41
C ARG A 38 -8.99 -5.25 -1.05
N GLY A 39 -9.16 -5.07 -2.37
CA GLY A 39 -10.30 -5.58 -3.13
C GLY A 39 -11.57 -4.71 -3.00
N LEU A 40 -12.63 -5.08 -3.71
CA LEU A 40 -13.92 -4.40 -3.67
C LEU A 40 -14.84 -5.12 -2.69
N TYR A 41 -14.65 -4.86 -1.39
CA TYR A 41 -15.32 -5.60 -0.31
C TYR A 41 -16.62 -4.94 0.19
N GLY A 42 -16.79 -3.62 0.06
CA GLY A 42 -18.00 -2.94 0.53
C GLY A 42 -18.27 -3.17 2.02
N ALA A 43 -19.39 -3.83 2.35
CA ALA A 43 -19.72 -4.25 3.72
C ALA A 43 -19.17 -5.65 4.09
N GLY A 44 -18.53 -6.34 3.15
CA GLY A 44 -17.87 -7.63 3.36
C GLY A 44 -16.45 -7.50 3.89
N LEU A 45 -15.68 -8.60 3.80
CA LEU A 45 -14.31 -8.66 4.29
C LEU A 45 -13.28 -8.24 3.23
N GLU A 46 -12.43 -7.30 3.61
CA GLU A 46 -11.24 -6.89 2.86
C GLU A 46 -10.25 -8.06 2.69
N ASN A 47 -9.35 -7.97 1.69
CA ASN A 47 -8.26 -8.93 1.50
C ASN A 47 -8.73 -10.40 1.34
N THR A 48 -9.93 -10.59 0.76
CA THR A 48 -10.50 -11.92 0.48
C THR A 48 -10.61 -12.19 -1.02
N LEU A 49 -10.62 -13.46 -1.41
CA LEU A 49 -10.87 -13.85 -2.81
C LEU A 49 -12.17 -13.25 -3.35
N ALA A 50 -13.24 -13.24 -2.55
CA ALA A 50 -14.51 -12.61 -2.93
C ALA A 50 -14.35 -11.10 -3.21
N SER A 51 -13.61 -10.37 -2.38
CA SER A 51 -13.32 -8.95 -2.63
C SER A 51 -12.51 -8.73 -3.91
N PHE A 52 -11.59 -9.64 -4.23
CA PHE A 52 -10.76 -9.58 -5.44
C PHE A 52 -11.57 -9.91 -6.71
N GLU A 53 -12.44 -10.90 -6.65
CA GLU A 53 -13.38 -11.25 -7.74
C GLU A 53 -14.33 -10.09 -8.06
N ASN A 54 -14.86 -9.43 -7.02
CA ASN A 54 -15.71 -8.25 -7.16
C ASN A 54 -14.98 -7.08 -7.83
N ALA A 55 -13.68 -6.91 -7.56
CA ALA A 55 -12.86 -5.87 -8.17
C ALA A 55 -12.43 -6.22 -9.61
N SER A 56 -12.20 -7.50 -9.89
CA SER A 56 -11.79 -8.01 -11.21
C SER A 56 -12.89 -7.85 -12.25
N THR A 57 -14.16 -8.07 -11.87
CA THR A 57 -15.32 -7.98 -12.77
C THR A 57 -15.43 -6.63 -13.51
N PRO A 58 -15.35 -5.46 -12.84
CA PRO A 58 -15.31 -4.15 -13.50
C PRO A 58 -13.91 -3.75 -14.05
N GLY A 59 -12.90 -4.60 -13.90
CA GLY A 59 -11.55 -4.38 -14.45
C GLY A 59 -10.63 -3.50 -13.60
N TYR A 60 -10.85 -3.42 -12.27
CA TYR A 60 -9.91 -2.71 -11.39
C TYR A 60 -8.61 -3.50 -11.21
N GLY A 61 -7.50 -2.77 -11.05
CA GLY A 61 -6.30 -3.35 -10.44
C GLY A 61 -6.56 -3.68 -8.97
N LEU A 62 -5.73 -4.53 -8.37
CA LEU A 62 -5.84 -4.92 -6.97
C LEU A 62 -4.71 -4.32 -6.14
N GLU A 63 -5.05 -3.78 -4.99
CA GLU A 63 -4.10 -3.59 -3.89
C GLU A 63 -4.46 -4.58 -2.78
N LEU A 64 -3.43 -5.07 -2.09
CA LEU A 64 -3.56 -6.01 -0.98
C LEU A 64 -2.41 -5.82 0.00
N ASP A 65 -2.63 -6.25 1.23
CA ASP A 65 -1.63 -6.23 2.29
C ASP A 65 -1.06 -7.63 2.49
N VAL A 66 0.26 -7.74 2.65
CA VAL A 66 0.93 -9.01 2.98
C VAL A 66 1.61 -8.96 4.33
N ARG A 67 1.59 -10.10 5.02
CA ARG A 67 2.33 -10.36 6.25
C ARG A 67 2.97 -11.73 6.20
N LEU A 68 3.99 -11.92 7.04
CA LEU A 68 4.67 -13.20 7.20
C LEU A 68 4.27 -13.83 8.53
N THR A 69 4.04 -15.14 8.52
CA THR A 69 3.99 -15.98 9.71
C THR A 69 5.39 -16.23 10.26
N ARG A 70 5.48 -16.91 11.41
CA ARG A 70 6.76 -17.23 12.06
C ARG A 70 7.65 -18.13 11.20
N ASP A 71 7.05 -19.05 10.45
CA ASP A 71 7.71 -19.96 9.53
C ASP A 71 7.89 -19.40 8.11
N GLY A 72 7.49 -18.13 7.89
CA GLY A 72 7.79 -17.40 6.66
C GLY A 72 6.75 -17.56 5.55
N GLU A 73 5.58 -18.13 5.85
CA GLU A 73 4.47 -18.19 4.91
C GLU A 73 3.83 -16.80 4.72
N VAL A 74 3.45 -16.50 3.48
CA VAL A 74 2.84 -15.21 3.11
C VAL A 74 1.33 -15.28 3.30
N LEU A 75 0.80 -14.42 4.16
CA LEU A 75 -0.64 -14.22 4.35
C LEU A 75 -1.08 -12.88 3.79
N VAL A 76 -2.25 -12.88 3.14
CA VAL A 76 -2.91 -11.65 2.68
C VAL A 76 -3.79 -11.12 3.80
N PHE A 77 -3.27 -10.16 4.57
CA PHE A 77 -3.92 -9.67 5.78
C PHE A 77 -3.34 -8.32 6.24
N HIS A 78 -4.20 -7.37 6.60
CA HIS A 78 -3.77 -6.00 6.92
C HIS A 78 -3.25 -5.85 8.35
N ASP A 79 -4.03 -6.27 9.36
CA ASP A 79 -3.73 -5.96 10.76
C ASP A 79 -2.61 -6.85 11.29
N GLU A 80 -1.90 -6.41 12.33
CA GLU A 80 -0.87 -7.23 12.99
C GLU A 80 -1.46 -8.44 13.72
N THR A 81 -2.73 -8.35 14.12
CA THR A 81 -3.46 -9.35 14.90
C THR A 81 -4.74 -9.76 14.21
N LEU A 82 -5.22 -10.95 14.53
CA LEU A 82 -6.49 -11.46 14.03
C LEU A 82 -7.73 -10.81 14.67
N LEU A 83 -7.56 -9.82 15.55
CA LEU A 83 -8.62 -9.38 16.47
C LEU A 83 -9.80 -8.75 15.73
N ARG A 84 -9.54 -7.82 14.81
CA ARG A 84 -10.60 -7.11 14.07
C ARG A 84 -11.36 -8.03 13.13
N ALA A 85 -10.67 -8.93 12.44
CA ALA A 85 -11.27 -9.75 11.39
C ALA A 85 -11.86 -11.08 11.91
N ALA A 86 -11.29 -11.63 12.99
CA ALA A 86 -11.63 -12.97 13.48
C ALA A 86 -11.80 -13.07 15.01
N GLY A 87 -11.75 -11.95 15.75
CA GLY A 87 -11.97 -11.93 17.20
C GLY A 87 -10.86 -12.60 18.03
N ARG A 88 -9.71 -12.89 17.43
CA ARG A 88 -8.57 -13.56 18.08
C ARG A 88 -7.43 -12.59 18.33
N ALA A 89 -6.88 -12.57 19.55
CA ALA A 89 -5.79 -11.66 19.90
C ALA A 89 -4.41 -12.11 19.36
N ASP A 90 -4.33 -13.23 18.66
CA ASP A 90 -3.09 -13.77 18.10
C ASP A 90 -2.46 -12.80 17.09
N LYS A 91 -1.14 -12.62 17.15
CA LYS A 91 -0.37 -11.90 16.13
C LYS A 91 -0.06 -12.82 14.97
N ILE A 92 -0.16 -12.32 13.74
CA ILE A 92 0.18 -13.09 12.53
C ILE A 92 1.61 -13.63 12.59
N ALA A 93 2.55 -12.81 13.07
CA ALA A 93 3.97 -13.17 13.17
C ALA A 93 4.26 -14.31 14.18
N ASP A 94 3.30 -14.66 15.04
CA ASP A 94 3.44 -15.75 16.01
C ASP A 94 2.79 -17.06 15.53
N LEU A 95 2.03 -17.01 14.42
CA LEU A 95 1.39 -18.17 13.80
C LEU A 95 2.40 -19.02 13.02
N SER A 96 2.04 -20.29 12.83
CA SER A 96 2.64 -21.24 11.88
C SER A 96 1.59 -21.62 10.85
#